data_AF-A0AAF0RPT4-F1
#
_entry.id   AF-A0AAF0RPT4-F1
#
_cell.length_a   1.000
_cell.length_b   1.000
_cell.length_c   1.000
_cell.angle_alpha   90.00
_cell.angle_beta   90.00
_cell.angle_gamma   90.00
#
_symmetry.space_group_name_H-M   'P 1'
#
loop_
_entity.id
_entity.type
_entity.pdbx_description
1 polymer ?
#
loop_
_entity_poly.entity_id
_entity_poly.type
_entity_poly.pdbx_seq_one_letter_code
_entity_poly.pdbx_strand_id
1 'polypeptide(L)'
;MTLDSAAVTRASRALRGYSLSGESKDRDTAHAALSDLILAAQSSGDTAVEERLRQARELLAVGQAAANDADNIVGDITLNQ
;
A
#
# COMPACT_ATOMS: atom_id res chain seq x y z
N MET A 1 2.46 17.50 3.85
CA MET A 1 1.96 17.23 2.48
C MET A 1 1.29 15.88 2.57
N THR A 2 -0.02 15.80 2.32
CA THR A 2 -0.80 14.58 2.50
C THR A 2 -0.74 13.73 1.24
N LEU A 3 -0.62 12.40 1.39
CA LEU A 3 -0.78 11.47 0.27
C LEU A 3 -2.14 11.70 -0.40
N ASP A 4 -2.20 11.59 -1.73
CA ASP A 4 -3.45 11.69 -2.45
C ASP A 4 -4.42 10.60 -1.97
N SER A 5 -5.54 11.02 -1.37
CA SER A 5 -6.59 10.13 -0.85
C SER A 5 -7.10 9.17 -1.92
N ALA A 6 -7.11 9.58 -3.20
CA ALA A 6 -7.49 8.72 -4.30
C ALA A 6 -6.45 7.62 -4.57
N ALA A 7 -5.16 7.92 -4.44
CA ALA A 7 -4.07 6.94 -4.56
C ALA A 7 -4.10 5.93 -3.41
N VAL A 8 -4.32 6.40 -2.17
CA VAL A 8 -4.44 5.53 -0.99
C VAL A 8 -5.63 4.59 -1.13
N THR A 9 -6.80 5.12 -1.51
CA THR A 9 -8.00 4.32 -1.76
C THR A 9 -7.76 3.26 -2.85
N ARG A 10 -7.01 3.60 -3.89
CA ARG A 10 -6.64 2.66 -4.96
C ARG A 10 -5.75 1.53 -4.43
N ALA A 11 -4.73 1.86 -3.64
CA ALA A 11 -3.84 0.88 -3.04
C ALA A 11 -4.58 -0.06 -2.09
N SER A 12 -5.40 0.47 -1.18
CA SER A 12 -6.22 -0.35 -0.29
C SER A 12 -7.16 -1.28 -1.04
N ARG A 13 -7.80 -0.78 -2.11
CA ARG A 13 -8.68 -1.61 -2.93
C ARG A 13 -7.91 -2.74 -3.64
N ALA A 14 -6.71 -2.46 -4.13
CA ALA A 14 -5.86 -3.46 -4.78
C ALA A 14 -5.37 -4.52 -3.77
N LEU A 15 -4.97 -4.10 -2.57
CA LEU A 15 -4.54 -4.98 -1.48
C LEU A 15 -5.68 -5.92 -1.03
N ARG A 16 -6.88 -5.37 -0.82
CA ARG A 16 -8.07 -6.18 -0.52
C ARG A 16 -8.45 -7.10 -1.68
N GLY A 17 -8.35 -6.60 -2.91
CA GLY A 17 -8.58 -7.39 -4.11
C GLY A 17 -7.70 -8.63 -4.12
N TYR A 18 -6.40 -8.46 -3.93
CA TYR A 18 -5.46 -9.57 -3.85
C TYR A 18 -5.70 -10.47 -2.63
N SER A 19 -6.00 -9.90 -1.46
CA SER A 19 -6.32 -10.68 -0.26
C SER A 19 -7.51 -11.63 -0.48
N LEU A 20 -8.51 -11.19 -1.25
CA LEU A 20 -9.72 -11.96 -1.53
C LEU A 20 -9.55 -12.94 -2.70
N SER A 21 -8.92 -12.52 -3.80
CA SER A 21 -8.83 -13.31 -5.02
C SER A 21 -7.63 -14.26 -5.03
N GLY A 22 -6.51 -13.86 -4.42
CA GLY A 22 -5.22 -14.55 -4.53
C GLY A 22 -4.62 -14.54 -5.95
N GLU A 23 -5.20 -13.80 -6.90
CA GLU A 23 -4.75 -13.81 -8.29
C GLU A 23 -3.48 -12.99 -8.48
N SER A 24 -2.55 -13.47 -9.31
CA SER A 24 -1.26 -12.82 -9.57
C SER A 24 -1.42 -11.40 -10.15
N LYS A 25 -2.45 -11.18 -10.99
CA LYS A 25 -2.76 -9.86 -11.54
C LYS A 25 -3.11 -8.84 -10.45
N ASP A 26 -3.79 -9.28 -9.39
CA ASP A 26 -4.22 -8.41 -8.30
C ASP A 26 -3.04 -8.13 -7.37
N ARG A 27 -2.15 -9.11 -7.17
CA ARG A 27 -0.86 -8.90 -6.51
C ARG A 27 -0.03 -7.83 -7.21
N ASP A 28 0.12 -7.95 -8.53
CA ASP A 28 0.93 -7.01 -9.32
C ASP A 28 0.31 -5.61 -9.31
N THR A 29 -1.02 -5.52 -9.36
CA THR A 29 -1.76 -4.25 -9.19
C THR A 29 -1.54 -3.64 -7.81
N ALA A 30 -1.54 -4.44 -6.75
CA ALA A 30 -1.27 -3.99 -5.38
C ALA A 30 0.18 -3.51 -5.21
N HIS A 31 1.15 -4.21 -5.79
CA HIS A 31 2.56 -3.77 -5.79
C HIS A 31 2.75 -2.45 -6.56
N ALA A 32 2.09 -2.28 -7.70
CA ALA A 32 2.13 -1.04 -8.47
C ALA A 32 1.56 0.13 -7.66
N ALA A 33 0.36 -0.05 -7.07
CA ALA A 33 -0.28 0.99 -6.27
C ALA A 33 0.56 1.38 -5.02
N LEU A 34 1.18 0.41 -4.35
CA LEU A 34 2.11 0.70 -3.26
C LEU A 34 3.36 1.45 -3.74
N SER A 35 3.87 1.13 -4.93
CA SER A 35 5.05 1.81 -5.49
C SER A 35 4.75 3.27 -5.83
N ASP A 36 3.56 3.56 -6.37
CA ASP A 36 3.09 4.93 -6.62
C ASP A 36 3.01 5.74 -5.32
N LEU A 37 2.49 5.14 -4.23
CA LEU A 37 2.44 5.79 -2.92
C LEU A 37 3.83 6.04 -2.34
N ILE A 38 4.76 5.09 -2.48
CA ILE A 38 6.15 5.25 -2.04
C ILE A 38 6.82 6.42 -2.78
N LEU A 39 6.63 6.49 -4.10
CA LEU A 39 7.15 7.60 -4.91
C LEU A 39 6.56 8.95 -4.48
N ALA A 40 5.26 8.98 -4.17
CA ALA A 40 4.60 10.18 -3.68
C ALA A 40 5.16 10.61 -2.31
N ALA A 41 5.34 9.67 -1.38
CA ALA A 41 5.92 9.93 -0.06
C ALA A 41 7.38 10.42 -0.14
N GLN A 42 8.18 9.82 -1.04
CA GLN A 42 9.54 10.27 -1.34
C GLN A 42 9.56 11.70 -1.89
N SER A 43 8.68 12.00 -2.84
CA SER A 43 8.59 13.33 -3.43
C SER A 43 8.14 14.38 -2.42
N SER A 44 7.34 14.01 -1.41
CA SER A 44 6.95 14.91 -0.32
C SER A 44 7.97 15.01 0.81
N GLY A 45 9.02 14.18 0.80
CA GLY A 45 10.02 14.10 1.86
C GLY A 45 9.50 13.48 3.17
N ASP A 46 8.40 12.72 3.10
CA ASP A 46 7.80 12.07 4.27
C ASP A 46 8.38 10.66 4.45
N THR A 47 9.55 10.61 5.08
CA THR A 47 10.31 9.37 5.28
C THR A 47 9.61 8.38 6.21
N ALA A 48 8.77 8.86 7.14
CA ALA A 48 8.02 8.00 8.05
C ALA A 48 6.90 7.25 7.31
N VAL A 49 6.19 7.95 6.43
CA VAL A 49 5.18 7.36 5.56
C VAL A 49 5.81 6.44 4.53
N GLU A 50 6.93 6.86 3.93
CA GLU A 50 7.69 6.03 2.99
C GLU A 50 8.08 4.68 3.60
N GLU A 51 8.68 4.68 4.81
CA GLU A 51 9.14 3.46 5.47
C GLU A 51 7.97 2.50 5.76
N ARG A 52 6.82 3.02 6.18
CA ARG A 52 5.61 2.21 6.39
C ARG A 52 5.07 1.62 5.10
N LEU A 53 5.07 2.37 4.00
CA LEU A 53 4.64 1.86 2.70
C LEU A 53 5.60 0.77 2.17
N ARG A 54 6.91 0.92 2.43
CA ARG A 54 7.89 -0.12 2.13
C ARG A 54 7.61 -1.40 2.91
N GLN A 55 7.31 -1.29 4.21
CA GLN A 55 6.90 -2.45 5.03
C GLN A 55 5.63 -3.12 4.49
N ALA A 56 4.61 -2.35 4.11
CA ALA A 56 3.40 -2.89 3.48
C ALA A 56 3.72 -3.66 2.18
N ARG A 57 4.66 -3.15 1.38
CA ARG A 57 5.12 -3.82 0.15
C ARG A 57 5.91 -5.09 0.41
N GLU A 58 6.74 -5.12 1.45
CA GLU A 58 7.45 -6.33 1.88
C GLU A 58 6.48 -7.41 2.38
N LEU A 59 5.48 -7.03 3.19
CA LEU A 59 4.41 -7.93 3.61
C LEU A 59 3.64 -8.51 2.43
N LEU A 60 3.28 -7.67 1.45
CA LEU A 60 2.61 -8.13 0.24
C LEU A 60 3.44 -9.16 -0.54
N ALA A 61 4.77 -9.05 -0.51
CA ALA A 61 5.69 -10.00 -1.15
C ALA A 61 5.73 -11.36 -0.44
N VAL A 62 5.39 -11.42 0.86
CA VAL A 62 5.29 -12.69 1.61
C VAL A 62 4.14 -13.55 1.08
N GLY A 63 3.01 -12.93 0.70
CA GLY A 63 1.90 -13.63 0.07
C GLY A 63 0.53 -13.06 0.41
N GLN A 64 -0.52 -13.73 -0.09
CA GLN A 64 -1.92 -13.31 0.04
C GLN A 64 -2.35 -13.08 1.49
N ALA A 65 -1.93 -13.94 2.42
CA ALA A 65 -2.32 -13.83 3.83
C ALA A 65 -1.88 -12.51 4.47
N ALA A 66 -0.72 -11.98 4.04
CA ALA A 66 -0.15 -10.73 4.54
C ALA A 66 -0.70 -9.48 3.80
N ALA A 67 -1.55 -9.65 2.79
CA ALA A 67 -2.14 -8.53 2.05
C ALA A 67 -3.12 -7.70 2.90
N ASN A 68 -3.83 -8.33 3.85
CA ASN A 68 -4.67 -7.61 4.81
C ASN A 68 -3.82 -6.79 5.80
N ASP A 69 -2.68 -7.33 6.24
CA ASP A 69 -1.77 -6.60 7.12
C ASP A 69 -1.17 -5.38 6.39
N ALA A 70 -0.80 -5.55 5.12
CA ALA A 70 -0.41 -4.45 4.27
C ALA A 70 -1.52 -3.39 4.09
N ASP A 71 -2.79 -3.80 3.93
CA ASP A 71 -3.93 -2.86 3.87
C ASP A 71 -4.10 -2.07 5.17
N ASN A 72 -3.95 -2.74 6.33
CA ASN A 72 -4.04 -2.08 7.63
C ASN A 72 -2.96 -1.02 7.80
N ILE A 73 -1.71 -1.29 7.39
CA ILE A 73 -0.62 -0.30 7.42
C ILE A 73 -0.96 0.90 6.54
N VAL A 74 -1.45 0.66 5.31
CA VAL A 74 -1.85 1.74 4.40
C VAL A 74 -3.00 2.56 4.99
N GLY A 75 -3.97 1.92 5.64
CA GLY A 75 -5.08 2.58 6.33
C GLY A 75 -4.62 3.45 7.51
N ASP A 76 -3.70 2.94 8.33
CA ASP A 76 -3.14 3.64 9.51
C ASP A 76 -2.33 4.88 9.13
N ILE A 77 -1.69 4.88 7.96
CA ILE A 77 -0.99 6.06 7.42
C ILE A 77 -1.99 7.19 7.18
N THR A 78 -3.17 6.90 6.63
CA THR A 78 -4.22 7.90 6.38
C THR A 78 -4.91 8.42 7.63
N LEU A 79 -4.98 7.61 8.70
CA LEU A 79 -5.65 7.99 9.95
C LEU A 79 -4.77 8.87 10.86
N ASN A 80 -3.45 8.82 10.68
CA ASN A 80 -2.48 9.55 11.50
C ASN A 80 -1.92 10.82 10.81
N GLN A 81 -2.49 11.25 9.69
CA GLN A 81 -2.12 12.47 8.97
C GLN A 81 -3.11 13.61 9.16
#